data_AF-A0A1L7NNA2-F1
#
_entry.id   AF-A0A1L7NNA2-F1
#
_cell.length_a   1.000
_cell.length_b   1.000
_cell.length_c   1.000
_cell.angle_alpha   90.00
_cell.angle_beta   90.00
_cell.angle_gamma   90.00
#
_symmetry.space_group_name_H-M   'P 1'
#
loop_
_entity.id
_entity.type
_entity.pdbx_description
1 polymer ?
#
loop_
_entity_poly.entity_id
_entity_poly.type
_entity_poly.pdbx_seq_one_letter_code
_entity_poly.pdbx_strand_id
1 'polypeptide(L)'
;MHDIQVARLRSKYPAEFTTEQAAMAVARAYGYRSLDLNTLELSDPVAGLQYVRPYAEMLKQDPVHQLMDFMRMSLNLSLSQNEDVRRGVPERNIVAAMCGFSNFDALLNYARSDPVDPNTTDRDMLAKFQGRYGYYAPIQYLLGRYVHEHCLVIQPDAEKAQRFVDQEVILNPLENTKVVILRDDPRGADWLSVMSRNVPSLRGELDATYEDRALKAMGNANALVSLVEPALYSLPDLVAAHSDLLAKDSPDGRTLIVDVQRLRLDPNELDTGFAAATESGIHVVVIVRQPNADLWKRTGIHLIFGFDKDIQESYLEMDKYIGYASPYVGFKRGKMQYLYHSEQSGGRFGAMDLIPDDEKTKSLLERMKDAIRG
;
A
#
# COMPACT_ATOMS: atom_id res chain seq x y z
N MET A 1 7.31 -21.91 26.70
CA MET A 1 6.81 -21.83 25.31
C MET A 1 7.42 -22.90 24.39
N HIS A 2 8.75 -23.05 24.35
CA HIS A 2 9.39 -24.11 23.54
C HIS A 2 9.03 -25.53 24.00
N ASP A 3 8.87 -25.74 25.32
CA ASP A 3 8.34 -26.96 25.92
C ASP A 3 6.98 -27.39 25.34
N ILE A 4 6.06 -26.44 25.15
CA ILE A 4 4.75 -26.69 24.54
C ILE A 4 4.93 -27.13 23.08
N GLN A 5 5.82 -26.49 22.32
CA GLN A 5 6.07 -26.84 20.93
C GLN A 5 6.72 -28.22 20.78
N VAL A 6 7.67 -28.56 21.65
CA VAL A 6 8.27 -29.90 21.75
C VAL A 6 7.18 -30.94 22.08
N ALA A 7 6.34 -30.67 23.08
CA ALA A 7 5.26 -31.58 23.47
C ALA A 7 4.24 -31.81 22.33
N ARG A 8 3.85 -30.74 21.62
CA ARG A 8 2.94 -30.83 20.47
C ARG A 8 3.53 -31.66 19.33
N LEU A 9 4.82 -31.46 19.02
CA LEU A 9 5.50 -32.22 17.97
C LEU A 9 5.52 -33.72 18.30
N ARG A 10 5.90 -34.08 19.53
CA ARG A 10 5.90 -35.47 20.00
C ARG A 10 4.52 -36.09 20.05
N SER A 11 3.51 -35.32 20.49
CA SER A 11 2.14 -35.80 20.55
C SER A 11 1.61 -36.16 19.16
N LYS A 12 1.98 -35.37 18.14
CA LYS A 12 1.54 -35.59 16.76
C LYS A 12 2.35 -36.67 16.03
N TYR A 13 3.65 -36.78 16.29
CA TYR A 13 4.57 -37.72 15.64
C TYR A 13 5.40 -38.50 16.68
N PRO A 14 4.74 -39.34 17.51
CA PRO A 14 5.41 -40.02 18.61
C PRO A 14 6.36 -41.14 18.16
N ALA A 15 6.20 -41.66 16.94
CA ALA A 15 7.06 -42.69 16.38
C ALA A 15 8.35 -42.12 15.79
N GLU A 16 8.32 -40.87 15.34
CA GLU A 16 9.42 -40.22 14.63
C GLU A 16 10.31 -39.38 15.56
N PHE A 17 9.76 -38.86 16.67
CA PHE A 17 10.45 -37.94 17.57
C PHE A 17 10.47 -38.37 19.04
N THR A 18 11.68 -38.59 19.58
CA THR A 18 11.93 -38.52 21.03
C THR A 18 11.88 -37.07 21.54
N THR A 19 12.01 -36.87 22.85
CA THR A 19 12.07 -35.51 23.44
C THR A 19 13.24 -34.69 22.93
N GLU A 20 14.41 -35.31 22.87
CA GLU A 20 15.67 -34.70 22.43
C GLU A 20 15.61 -34.38 20.93
N GLN A 21 15.06 -35.32 20.14
CA GLN A 21 14.89 -35.12 18.70
C GLN A 21 13.88 -34.01 18.40
N ALA A 22 12.77 -33.96 19.14
CA ALA A 22 11.80 -32.88 19.01
C ALA A 22 12.41 -31.53 19.42
N ALA A 23 13.17 -31.47 20.50
CA ALA A 23 13.87 -30.26 20.94
C ALA A 23 14.89 -29.77 19.90
N MET A 24 15.62 -30.69 19.27
CA MET A 24 16.55 -30.37 18.19
C MET A 24 15.83 -29.84 16.94
N ALA A 25 14.68 -30.43 16.57
CA ALA A 25 13.85 -29.91 15.49
C ALA A 25 13.27 -28.52 15.79
N VAL A 26 12.81 -28.28 17.03
CA VAL A 26 12.36 -26.96 17.48
C VAL A 26 13.50 -25.94 17.42
N ALA A 27 14.67 -26.26 17.98
CA ALA A 27 15.84 -25.36 17.92
C ALA A 27 16.23 -25.02 16.48
N ARG A 28 16.27 -26.03 15.61
CA ARG A 28 16.58 -25.84 14.18
C ARG A 28 15.57 -24.94 13.50
N ALA A 29 14.28 -25.12 13.74
CA ALA A 29 13.23 -24.27 13.19
C ALA A 29 13.47 -22.80 13.54
N TYR A 30 13.93 -22.51 14.76
CA TYR A 30 14.29 -21.14 15.19
C TYR A 30 15.66 -20.65 14.70
N GLY A 31 16.45 -21.49 14.04
CA GLY A 31 17.77 -21.12 13.52
C GLY A 31 18.95 -21.46 14.44
N TYR A 32 18.74 -22.29 15.45
CA TYR A 32 19.71 -22.58 16.52
C TYR A 32 20.13 -24.06 16.54
N ARG A 33 21.29 -24.33 17.16
CA ARG A 33 21.87 -25.70 17.21
C ARG A 33 21.08 -26.64 18.12
N SER A 34 20.75 -26.19 19.32
CA SER A 34 20.06 -27.00 20.33
C SER A 34 19.17 -26.16 21.23
N LEU A 35 18.24 -26.84 21.89
CA LEU A 35 17.38 -26.32 22.94
C LEU A 35 17.73 -27.08 24.23
N ASP A 36 18.14 -26.36 25.28
CA ASP A 36 18.36 -26.97 26.58
C ASP A 36 16.99 -27.37 27.17
N LEU A 37 16.82 -28.65 27.52
CA LEU A 37 15.54 -29.18 28.01
C LEU A 37 15.23 -28.81 29.45
N ASN A 38 16.23 -28.38 30.23
CA ASN A 38 16.07 -27.96 31.62
C ASN A 38 15.79 -26.45 31.71
N THR A 39 16.48 -25.64 30.91
CA THR A 39 16.33 -24.17 30.94
C THR A 39 15.40 -23.63 29.84
N LEU A 40 15.14 -24.42 28.79
CA LEU A 40 14.38 -24.04 27.58
C LEU A 40 15.01 -22.90 26.77
N GLU A 41 16.31 -22.66 26.99
CA GLU A 41 17.09 -21.67 26.26
C GLU A 41 17.65 -22.25 24.95
N LEU A 42 17.64 -21.40 23.91
CA LEU A 42 18.25 -21.71 22.63
C LEU A 42 19.75 -21.45 22.74
N SER A 43 20.56 -22.37 22.21
CA SER A 43 22.02 -22.28 22.22
C SER A 43 22.56 -21.28 21.17
N ASP A 44 23.73 -21.55 20.60
CA ASP A 44 24.29 -20.74 19.51
C ASP A 44 23.46 -20.80 18.22
N PRO A 45 23.34 -19.66 17.49
CA PRO A 45 22.74 -19.63 16.17
C PRO A 45 23.58 -20.41 15.15
N VAL A 46 22.93 -20.95 14.13
CA VAL A 46 23.59 -21.64 13.02
C VAL A 46 23.75 -20.68 11.86
N ALA A 47 24.98 -20.54 11.36
CA ALA A 47 25.27 -19.71 10.20
C ALA A 47 24.44 -20.16 8.97
N GLY A 48 23.85 -19.18 8.27
CA GLY A 48 23.02 -19.41 7.07
C GLY A 48 21.54 -19.71 7.36
N LEU A 49 21.14 -19.89 8.62
CA LEU A 49 19.72 -19.98 8.98
C LEU A 49 19.09 -18.61 9.17
N GLN A 50 17.80 -18.52 8.85
CA GLN A 50 16.99 -17.31 9.00
C GLN A 50 16.71 -17.06 10.48
N TYR A 51 16.77 -15.79 10.89
CA TYR A 51 16.23 -15.38 12.19
C TYR A 51 14.71 -15.55 12.21
N VAL A 52 14.21 -16.20 13.26
CA VAL A 52 12.78 -16.35 13.54
C VAL A 52 12.48 -15.69 14.87
N ARG A 53 11.44 -14.87 14.91
CA ARG A 53 11.01 -14.20 16.15
C ARG A 53 10.60 -15.24 17.21
N PRO A 54 10.78 -14.95 18.51
CA PRO A 54 10.25 -15.81 19.56
C PRO A 54 8.73 -16.02 19.43
N TYR A 55 8.24 -17.22 19.73
CA TYR A 55 6.83 -17.57 19.51
C TYR A 55 5.84 -16.61 20.18
N ALA A 56 6.16 -16.10 21.37
CA ALA A 56 5.32 -15.14 22.08
C ALA A 56 5.18 -13.81 21.33
N GLU A 57 6.25 -13.36 20.67
CA GLU A 57 6.24 -12.14 19.87
C GLU A 57 5.56 -12.36 18.52
N MET A 58 5.71 -13.55 17.93
CA MET A 58 4.99 -13.92 16.71
C MET A 58 3.48 -13.83 16.92
N LEU A 59 2.95 -14.38 18.02
CA LEU A 59 1.51 -14.39 18.30
C LEU A 59 0.88 -13.00 18.48
N LYS A 60 1.68 -11.95 18.71
CA LYS A 60 1.21 -10.56 18.76
C LYS A 60 1.07 -9.91 17.38
N GLN A 61 1.62 -10.55 16.34
CA GLN A 61 1.61 -10.02 14.98
C GLN A 61 0.31 -10.37 14.24
N ASP A 62 0.08 -9.66 13.14
CA ASP A 62 -0.94 -10.00 12.16
C ASP A 62 -0.77 -11.44 11.62
N PRO A 63 -1.85 -12.20 11.35
CA PRO A 63 -1.76 -13.59 10.88
C PRO A 63 -0.88 -13.80 9.64
N VAL A 64 -0.80 -12.83 8.72
CA VAL A 64 0.07 -12.92 7.54
C VAL A 64 1.54 -12.81 7.94
N HIS A 65 1.87 -11.94 8.90
CA HIS A 65 3.22 -11.82 9.44
C HIS A 65 3.64 -13.04 10.25
N GLN A 66 2.71 -13.65 10.99
CA GLN A 66 2.94 -14.94 11.65
C GLN A 66 3.31 -16.01 10.62
N LEU A 67 2.59 -16.08 9.50
CA LEU A 67 2.86 -17.02 8.42
C LEU A 67 4.28 -16.87 7.84
N MET A 68 4.78 -15.64 7.71
CA MET A 68 6.14 -15.40 7.23
C MET A 68 7.19 -16.01 8.16
N ASP A 69 7.01 -15.91 9.48
CA ASP A 69 7.90 -16.55 10.44
C ASP A 69 7.76 -18.08 10.42
N PHE A 70 6.55 -18.62 10.26
CA PHE A 70 6.35 -20.07 10.07
C PHE A 70 7.00 -20.60 8.77
N MET A 71 7.01 -19.80 7.70
CA MET A 71 7.71 -20.12 6.47
C MET A 71 9.23 -20.11 6.66
N ARG A 72 9.78 -19.15 7.41
CA ARG A 72 11.20 -19.13 7.79
C ARG A 72 11.58 -20.35 8.62
N MET A 73 10.74 -20.75 9.56
CA MET A 73 10.93 -21.98 10.33
C MET A 73 10.99 -23.21 9.44
N SER A 74 10.07 -23.31 8.47
CA SER A 74 10.05 -24.40 7.50
C SER A 74 11.31 -24.40 6.64
N LEU A 75 11.79 -23.22 6.21
CA LEU A 75 13.03 -23.08 5.45
C LEU A 75 14.25 -23.52 6.27
N ASN A 76 14.34 -23.10 7.53
CA ASN A 76 15.45 -23.49 8.41
C ASN A 76 15.55 -25.01 8.58
N LEU A 77 14.42 -25.72 8.56
CA LEU A 77 14.35 -27.19 8.62
C LEU A 77 14.74 -27.87 7.30
N SER A 78 14.56 -27.21 6.15
CA SER A 78 14.78 -27.81 4.83
C SER A 78 16.16 -27.52 4.22
N LEU A 79 16.93 -26.58 4.79
CA LEU A 79 18.26 -26.21 4.29
C LEU A 79 19.26 -27.38 4.43
N SER A 80 19.54 -28.03 3.30
CA SER A 80 20.28 -29.29 3.17
C SER A 80 21.75 -29.27 3.55
N GLN A 81 22.34 -28.09 3.76
CA GLN A 81 23.75 -27.96 4.18
C GLN A 81 23.95 -28.34 5.66
N ASN A 82 22.86 -28.62 6.38
CA ASN A 82 22.84 -28.94 7.79
C ASN A 82 22.36 -30.37 8.03
N GLU A 83 22.61 -30.90 9.23
CA GLU A 83 22.05 -32.17 9.67
C GLU A 83 20.52 -32.19 9.53
N ASP A 84 19.99 -33.25 8.91
CA ASP A 84 18.55 -33.41 8.74
C ASP A 84 17.90 -33.84 10.06
N VAL A 85 17.30 -32.87 10.74
CA VAL A 85 16.60 -33.07 12.01
C VAL A 85 15.13 -33.48 11.83
N ARG A 86 14.64 -33.64 10.59
CA ARG A 86 13.21 -33.79 10.29
C ARG A 86 12.69 -35.21 10.47
N ARG A 87 13.59 -36.21 10.56
CA ARG A 87 13.24 -37.62 10.80
C ARG A 87 12.23 -38.20 9.78
N GLY A 88 12.27 -37.70 8.54
CA GLY A 88 11.35 -38.12 7.48
C GLY A 88 9.98 -37.41 7.49
N VAL A 89 9.69 -36.55 8.47
CA VAL A 89 8.47 -35.73 8.49
C VAL A 89 8.69 -34.46 7.67
N PRO A 90 7.79 -34.09 6.73
CA PRO A 90 7.93 -32.85 5.97
C PRO A 90 8.03 -31.61 6.87
N GLU A 91 8.91 -30.66 6.54
CA GLU A 91 9.19 -29.48 7.36
C GLU A 91 7.92 -28.66 7.70
N ARG A 92 7.03 -28.49 6.73
CA ARG A 92 5.76 -27.77 6.89
C ARG A 92 4.84 -28.42 7.93
N ASN A 93 4.88 -29.75 8.01
CA ASN A 93 4.07 -30.53 8.95
C ASN A 93 4.63 -30.48 10.37
N ILE A 94 5.96 -30.40 10.50
CA ILE A 94 6.65 -30.15 11.79
C ILE A 94 6.23 -28.78 12.32
N VAL A 95 6.32 -27.72 11.50
CA VAL A 95 5.92 -26.36 11.89
C VAL A 95 4.43 -26.29 12.25
N ALA A 96 3.55 -26.88 11.44
CA ALA A 96 2.12 -26.94 11.77
C ALA A 96 1.87 -27.62 13.13
N ALA A 97 2.57 -28.73 13.42
CA ALA A 97 2.46 -29.42 14.70
C ALA A 97 2.89 -28.53 15.88
N MET A 98 4.08 -27.93 15.78
CA MET A 98 4.63 -27.04 16.81
C MET A 98 3.66 -25.89 17.14
N CYS A 99 3.04 -25.32 16.11
CA CYS A 99 2.13 -24.19 16.23
C CYS A 99 0.69 -24.58 16.59
N GLY A 100 0.37 -25.88 16.69
CA GLY A 100 -0.94 -26.37 17.11
C GLY A 100 -1.98 -26.47 15.99
N PHE A 101 -1.54 -26.49 14.73
CA PHE A 101 -2.39 -26.68 13.56
C PHE A 101 -2.46 -28.16 13.13
N SER A 102 -3.62 -28.55 12.60
CA SER A 102 -3.87 -29.91 12.11
C SER A 102 -2.99 -30.28 10.92
N ASN A 103 -2.71 -29.33 10.02
CA ASN A 103 -1.77 -29.44 8.91
C ASN A 103 -1.34 -28.04 8.43
N PHE A 104 -0.47 -28.00 7.43
CA PHE A 104 0.01 -26.73 6.88
C PHE A 104 -1.08 -25.94 6.14
N ASP A 105 -2.06 -26.60 5.52
CA ASP A 105 -3.16 -25.91 4.86
C ASP A 105 -4.07 -25.18 5.86
N ALA A 106 -4.29 -25.74 7.04
CA ALA A 106 -5.00 -25.07 8.14
C ALA A 106 -4.26 -23.81 8.60
N LEU A 107 -2.93 -23.84 8.61
CA LEU A 107 -2.10 -22.68 8.90
C LEU A 107 -2.25 -21.59 7.82
N LEU A 108 -2.21 -21.98 6.54
CA LEU A 108 -2.45 -21.05 5.42
C LEU A 108 -3.86 -20.45 5.46
N ASN A 109 -4.87 -21.27 5.76
CA ASN A 109 -6.25 -20.84 5.87
C ASN A 109 -6.46 -19.88 7.04
N TYR A 110 -5.78 -20.11 8.17
CA TYR A 110 -5.78 -19.16 9.29
C TYR A 110 -5.28 -17.78 8.84
N ALA A 111 -4.13 -17.70 8.17
CA ALA A 111 -3.63 -16.44 7.65
C ALA A 111 -4.56 -15.78 6.61
N ARG A 112 -5.24 -16.57 5.78
CA ARG A 112 -6.22 -16.08 4.79
C ARG A 112 -7.56 -15.68 5.38
N SER A 113 -7.91 -16.24 6.55
CA SER A 113 -9.21 -16.01 7.19
C SER A 113 -9.36 -14.60 7.77
N ASP A 114 -8.28 -13.84 7.83
CA ASP A 114 -8.24 -12.51 8.38
C ASP A 114 -8.11 -11.44 7.28
N PRO A 115 -9.22 -11.03 6.65
CA PRO A 115 -9.18 -10.10 5.53
C PRO A 115 -8.69 -8.72 5.97
N VAL A 116 -8.16 -8.00 4.99
CA VAL A 116 -7.88 -6.57 5.09
C VAL A 116 -8.47 -5.94 3.84
N ASP A 117 -9.35 -4.97 4.05
CA ASP A 117 -9.98 -4.20 2.98
C ASP A 117 -9.26 -2.84 2.85
N PRO A 118 -8.54 -2.57 1.74
CA PRO A 118 -7.90 -1.28 1.50
C PRO A 118 -8.89 -0.13 1.26
N ASN A 119 -10.14 -0.43 0.92
CA ASN A 119 -11.14 0.55 0.48
C ASN A 119 -12.18 0.84 1.57
N THR A 120 -11.87 0.49 2.82
CA THR A 120 -12.73 0.75 3.96
C THR A 120 -12.60 2.19 4.48
N THR A 121 -13.64 2.67 5.15
CA THR A 121 -13.60 3.93 5.93
C THR A 121 -13.22 3.71 7.40
N ASP A 122 -13.14 2.46 7.85
CA ASP A 122 -12.80 2.09 9.23
C ASP A 122 -11.31 2.32 9.54
N ARG A 123 -11.03 3.17 10.52
CA ARG A 123 -9.67 3.52 10.95
C ARG A 123 -8.87 2.32 11.43
N ASP A 124 -9.49 1.40 12.16
CA ASP A 124 -8.76 0.24 12.72
C ASP A 124 -8.35 -0.72 11.60
N MET A 125 -9.22 -0.91 10.60
CA MET A 125 -8.91 -1.71 9.42
C MET A 125 -7.83 -1.05 8.54
N LEU A 126 -7.84 0.27 8.38
CA LEU A 126 -6.79 1.01 7.67
C LEU A 126 -5.44 0.95 8.41
N ALA A 127 -5.45 1.08 9.74
CA ALA A 127 -4.25 0.89 10.56
C ALA A 127 -3.71 -0.55 10.45
N LYS A 128 -4.61 -1.54 10.42
CA LYS A 128 -4.26 -2.93 10.16
C LYS A 128 -3.69 -3.13 8.75
N PHE A 129 -4.24 -2.48 7.72
CA PHE A 129 -3.68 -2.47 6.37
C PHE A 129 -2.24 -1.95 6.39
N GLN A 130 -2.02 -0.79 6.99
CA GLN A 130 -0.70 -0.19 7.12
C GLN A 130 0.26 -1.09 7.90
N GLY A 131 -0.21 -1.69 8.99
CA GLY A 131 0.56 -2.66 9.76
C GLY A 131 0.95 -3.89 8.94
N ARG A 132 0.04 -4.40 8.08
CA ARG A 132 0.25 -5.60 7.26
C ARG A 132 1.16 -5.37 6.07
N TYR A 133 0.95 -4.29 5.32
CA TYR A 133 1.67 -4.03 4.07
C TYR A 133 2.83 -3.05 4.24
N GLY A 134 2.87 -2.34 5.36
CA GLY A 134 3.92 -1.38 5.70
C GLY A 134 3.78 -0.05 4.98
N TYR A 135 2.62 0.27 4.39
CA TYR A 135 2.33 1.54 3.73
C TYR A 135 0.83 1.88 3.81
N TYR A 136 0.45 3.14 3.60
CA TYR A 136 -0.95 3.58 3.67
C TYR A 136 -1.82 2.94 2.59
N ALA A 137 -3.12 2.80 2.85
CA ALA A 137 -4.07 2.35 1.82
C ALA A 137 -4.31 3.43 0.74
N PRO A 138 -4.80 3.08 -0.46
CA PRO A 138 -5.07 4.05 -1.53
C PRO A 138 -6.01 5.19 -1.13
N ILE A 139 -7.08 4.90 -0.38
CA ILE A 139 -8.00 5.92 0.16
C ILE A 139 -7.29 6.95 1.06
N GLN A 140 -6.17 6.57 1.67
CA GLN A 140 -5.39 7.43 2.54
C GLN A 140 -4.39 8.28 1.74
N TYR A 141 -3.48 7.65 0.99
CA TYR A 141 -2.41 8.40 0.32
C TYR A 141 -2.87 9.15 -0.93
N LEU A 142 -3.96 8.74 -1.57
CA LEU A 142 -4.45 9.40 -2.79
C LEU A 142 -5.66 10.29 -2.49
N LEU A 143 -6.56 9.85 -1.61
CA LEU A 143 -7.80 10.59 -1.33
C LEU A 143 -7.75 11.34 0.01
N GLY A 144 -6.62 11.33 0.70
CA GLY A 144 -6.33 12.17 1.87
C GLY A 144 -7.16 11.81 3.10
N ARG A 145 -7.73 10.60 3.15
CA ARG A 145 -8.54 10.18 4.29
C ARG A 145 -7.64 9.87 5.49
N TYR A 146 -7.82 10.61 6.58
CA TYR A 146 -7.03 10.48 7.82
C TYR A 146 -5.50 10.64 7.66
N VAL A 147 -5.06 11.31 6.59
CA VAL A 147 -3.64 11.57 6.31
C VAL A 147 -3.44 13.06 6.14
N HIS A 148 -2.28 13.53 6.59
CA HIS A 148 -1.86 14.93 6.52
C HIS A 148 -0.62 15.14 5.64
N GLU A 149 0.08 14.06 5.28
CA GLU A 149 1.27 14.11 4.42
C GLU A 149 0.88 14.20 2.95
N HIS A 150 1.47 15.14 2.22
CA HIS A 150 1.26 15.28 0.77
C HIS A 150 1.86 14.14 -0.03
N CYS A 151 1.32 13.90 -1.23
CA CYS A 151 1.71 12.80 -2.10
C CYS A 151 2.29 13.29 -3.43
N LEU A 152 3.42 12.72 -3.83
CA LEU A 152 3.98 12.84 -5.18
C LEU A 152 3.76 11.54 -5.95
N VAL A 153 3.16 11.64 -7.14
CA VAL A 153 2.99 10.53 -8.07
C VAL A 153 3.84 10.76 -9.30
N ILE A 154 4.77 9.84 -9.56
CA ILE A 154 5.62 9.83 -10.75
C ILE A 154 5.09 8.78 -11.72
N GLN A 155 4.44 9.24 -12.79
CA GLN A 155 3.88 8.40 -13.84
C GLN A 155 4.05 9.11 -15.20
N PRO A 156 5.01 8.65 -16.04
CA PRO A 156 5.31 9.26 -17.34
C PRO A 156 4.16 9.22 -18.33
N ASP A 157 3.31 8.21 -18.22
CA ASP A 157 2.16 8.03 -19.10
C ASP A 157 0.92 8.73 -18.51
N ALA A 158 0.50 9.82 -19.17
CA ALA A 158 -0.62 10.63 -18.70
C ALA A 158 -1.94 9.86 -18.63
N GLU A 159 -2.24 9.01 -19.62
CA GLU A 159 -3.46 8.22 -19.65
C GLU A 159 -3.50 7.22 -18.49
N LYS A 160 -2.36 6.56 -18.23
CA LYS A 160 -2.23 5.65 -17.07
C LYS A 160 -2.38 6.37 -15.73
N ALA A 161 -1.84 7.58 -15.61
CA ALA A 161 -2.01 8.37 -14.39
C ALA A 161 -3.46 8.76 -14.16
N GLN A 162 -4.12 9.29 -15.20
CA GLN A 162 -5.54 9.65 -15.14
C GLN A 162 -6.40 8.44 -14.76
N ARG A 163 -6.15 7.30 -15.43
CA ARG A 163 -6.87 6.05 -15.14
C ARG A 163 -6.65 5.58 -13.72
N PHE A 164 -5.42 5.61 -13.21
CA PHE A 164 -5.14 5.26 -11.82
C PHE A 164 -5.96 6.12 -10.85
N VAL A 165 -5.91 7.45 -11.01
CA VAL A 165 -6.65 8.39 -10.14
C VAL A 165 -8.16 8.14 -10.20
N ASP A 166 -8.71 8.03 -11.41
CA ASP A 166 -10.14 7.87 -11.60
C ASP A 166 -10.62 6.54 -11.02
N GLN A 167 -9.86 5.47 -11.22
CA GLN A 167 -10.17 4.17 -10.65
C GLN A 167 -10.26 4.24 -9.13
N GLU A 168 -9.31 4.88 -8.46
CA GLU A 168 -9.32 4.99 -7.00
C GLU A 168 -10.49 5.85 -6.51
N VAL A 169 -10.88 6.90 -7.24
CA VAL A 169 -12.09 7.68 -6.91
C VAL A 169 -13.37 6.85 -7.00
N ILE A 170 -13.43 5.86 -7.89
CA ILE A 170 -14.60 4.97 -8.04
C ILE A 170 -14.58 3.84 -7.01
N LEU A 171 -13.41 3.24 -6.78
CA LEU A 171 -13.27 2.04 -5.95
C LEU A 171 -13.41 2.33 -4.46
N ASN A 172 -13.23 3.59 -4.05
CA ASN A 172 -13.21 3.99 -2.65
C ASN A 172 -14.46 4.78 -2.26
N PRO A 173 -15.01 4.54 -1.06
CA PRO A 173 -16.06 5.37 -0.50
C PRO A 173 -15.52 6.77 -0.20
N LEU A 174 -16.27 7.80 -0.59
CA LEU A 174 -15.91 9.21 -0.40
C LEU A 174 -16.78 9.93 0.64
N GLU A 175 -17.61 9.21 1.40
CA GLU A 175 -18.43 9.82 2.44
C GLU A 175 -17.53 10.60 3.41
N ASN A 176 -17.89 11.86 3.70
CA ASN A 176 -17.12 12.79 4.55
C ASN A 176 -15.69 13.11 4.05
N THR A 177 -15.35 12.75 2.80
CA THR A 177 -14.08 13.09 2.16
C THR A 177 -14.36 13.88 0.89
N LYS A 178 -13.75 15.07 0.72
CA LYS A 178 -13.90 15.88 -0.49
C LYS A 178 -12.65 15.78 -1.36
N VAL A 179 -12.84 15.55 -2.65
CA VAL A 179 -11.75 15.40 -3.62
C VAL A 179 -12.01 16.32 -4.82
N VAL A 180 -11.01 17.09 -5.21
CA VAL A 180 -11.01 17.79 -6.50
C VAL A 180 -9.85 17.27 -7.33
N ILE A 181 -10.15 16.82 -8.54
CA ILE A 181 -9.14 16.43 -9.54
C ILE A 181 -9.02 17.56 -10.55
N LEU A 182 -7.91 18.28 -10.52
CA LEU A 182 -7.60 19.35 -11.46
C LEU A 182 -6.79 18.78 -12.64
N ARG A 183 -7.31 18.94 -13.85
CA ARG A 183 -6.68 18.50 -15.10
C ARG A 183 -6.70 19.60 -16.14
N ASP A 184 -5.64 19.70 -16.93
CA ASP A 184 -5.58 20.56 -18.10
C ASP A 184 -5.80 19.83 -19.44
N ASP A 185 -6.04 18.51 -19.39
CA ASP A 185 -6.47 17.72 -20.55
C ASP A 185 -7.99 17.87 -20.77
N PRO A 186 -8.44 18.39 -21.93
CA PRO A 186 -9.87 18.53 -22.24
C PRO A 186 -10.67 17.22 -22.22
N ARG A 187 -10.00 16.06 -22.34
CA ARG A 187 -10.61 14.72 -22.27
C ARG A 187 -10.35 14.03 -20.95
N GLY A 188 -9.75 14.74 -19.99
CA GLY A 188 -9.35 14.20 -18.72
C GLY A 188 -10.50 13.63 -17.89
N ALA A 189 -11.76 13.95 -18.17
CA ALA A 189 -12.91 13.38 -17.44
C ALA A 189 -13.60 12.21 -18.16
N ASP A 190 -13.21 11.89 -19.40
CA ASP A 190 -13.99 11.02 -20.29
C ASP A 190 -14.24 9.65 -19.65
N TRP A 191 -13.19 9.00 -19.12
CA TRP A 191 -13.34 7.69 -18.51
C TRP A 191 -14.22 7.71 -17.25
N LEU A 192 -13.94 8.64 -16.33
CA LEU A 192 -14.71 8.76 -15.09
C LEU A 192 -16.19 9.07 -15.36
N SER A 193 -16.48 9.87 -16.38
CA SER A 193 -17.85 10.23 -16.76
C SER A 193 -18.67 9.03 -17.26
N VAL A 194 -18.02 8.04 -17.88
CA VAL A 194 -18.64 6.78 -18.29
C VAL A 194 -18.89 5.89 -17.07
N MET A 195 -17.88 5.78 -16.20
CA MET A 195 -17.91 4.81 -15.10
C MET A 195 -18.65 5.27 -13.86
N SER A 196 -18.79 6.57 -13.64
CA SER A 196 -19.51 7.14 -12.50
C SER A 196 -20.22 8.44 -12.85
N ARG A 197 -21.55 8.38 -12.88
CA ARG A 197 -22.40 9.57 -13.06
C ARG A 197 -22.43 10.49 -11.83
N ASN A 198 -21.88 10.03 -10.70
CA ASN A 198 -21.89 10.75 -9.43
C ASN A 198 -20.67 11.67 -9.25
N VAL A 199 -19.72 11.66 -10.19
CA VAL A 199 -18.59 12.58 -10.19
C VAL A 199 -18.80 13.62 -11.30
N PRO A 200 -19.30 14.82 -10.97
CA PRO A 200 -19.47 15.87 -11.96
C PRO A 200 -18.11 16.34 -12.50
N SER A 201 -18.14 16.84 -13.75
CA SER A 201 -17.02 17.57 -14.36
C SER A 201 -17.38 19.03 -14.56
N LEU A 202 -16.51 19.94 -14.16
CA LEU A 202 -16.61 21.37 -14.46
C LEU A 202 -15.53 21.74 -15.47
N ARG A 203 -15.90 22.44 -16.55
CA ARG A 203 -14.94 23.01 -17.49
C ARG A 203 -14.92 24.54 -17.37
N GLY A 204 -13.72 25.12 -17.33
CA GLY A 204 -13.54 26.57 -17.45
C GLY A 204 -12.27 27.08 -16.75
N GLU A 205 -12.11 28.39 -16.73
CA GLU A 205 -10.92 29.05 -16.18
C GLU A 205 -10.91 29.09 -14.65
N LEU A 206 -9.73 29.14 -14.04
CA LEU A 206 -9.52 29.43 -12.62
C LEU A 206 -9.51 30.96 -12.40
N ASP A 207 -10.71 31.55 -12.46
CA ASP A 207 -10.94 32.96 -12.24
C ASP A 207 -11.62 33.23 -10.89
N ALA A 208 -11.91 34.49 -10.58
CA ALA A 208 -12.59 34.87 -9.34
C ALA A 208 -14.02 34.29 -9.21
N THR A 209 -14.59 33.72 -10.27
CA THR A 209 -15.92 33.07 -10.24
C THR A 209 -15.83 31.55 -10.17
N TYR A 210 -14.62 30.99 -10.21
CA TYR A 210 -14.39 29.55 -10.26
C TYR A 210 -14.99 28.82 -9.07
N GLU A 211 -14.76 29.33 -7.86
CA GLU A 211 -15.20 28.69 -6.63
C GLU A 211 -16.72 28.52 -6.59
N ASP A 212 -17.48 29.57 -6.89
CA ASP A 212 -18.95 29.53 -6.98
C ASP A 212 -19.43 28.52 -8.02
N ARG A 213 -18.78 28.49 -9.19
CA ARG A 213 -19.09 27.52 -10.25
C ARG A 213 -18.78 26.09 -9.81
N ALA A 214 -17.67 25.88 -9.10
CA ALA A 214 -17.22 24.59 -8.60
C ALA A 214 -18.12 24.07 -7.47
N LEU A 215 -18.49 24.92 -6.51
CA LEU A 215 -19.47 24.62 -5.47
C LEU A 215 -20.81 24.20 -6.07
N LYS A 216 -21.29 24.94 -7.08
CA LYS A 216 -22.53 24.62 -7.78
C LYS A 216 -22.44 23.31 -8.57
N ALA A 217 -21.33 23.07 -9.26
CA ALA A 217 -21.12 21.86 -10.04
C ALA A 217 -20.99 20.61 -9.15
N MET A 218 -20.26 20.73 -8.03
CA MET A 218 -20.08 19.65 -7.07
C MET A 218 -21.39 19.32 -6.35
N GLY A 219 -22.17 20.33 -5.93
CA GLY A 219 -23.44 20.12 -5.24
C GLY A 219 -23.26 19.27 -3.98
N ASN A 220 -23.89 18.09 -3.96
CA ASN A 220 -23.76 17.11 -2.86
C ASN A 220 -22.73 16.01 -3.16
N ALA A 221 -22.07 16.03 -4.32
CA ALA A 221 -21.04 15.08 -4.66
C ALA A 221 -19.81 15.25 -3.76
N ASN A 222 -19.04 14.18 -3.61
CA ASN A 222 -17.82 14.16 -2.81
C ASN A 222 -16.55 14.26 -3.67
N ALA A 223 -16.68 14.13 -5.00
CA ALA A 223 -15.61 14.39 -5.93
C ALA A 223 -16.05 15.35 -7.04
N LEU A 224 -15.12 16.12 -7.58
CA LEU A 224 -15.30 16.98 -8.75
C LEU A 224 -14.07 16.85 -9.66
N VAL A 225 -14.26 16.68 -10.96
CA VAL A 225 -13.19 16.86 -11.94
C VAL A 225 -13.24 18.28 -12.48
N SER A 226 -12.19 19.07 -12.26
CA SER A 226 -12.03 20.41 -12.80
C SER A 226 -11.12 20.39 -14.01
N LEU A 227 -11.70 20.67 -15.19
CA LEU A 227 -11.03 20.74 -16.47
C LEU A 227 -10.73 22.20 -16.81
N VAL A 228 -9.46 22.56 -16.72
CA VAL A 228 -8.95 23.92 -16.91
C VAL A 228 -8.17 24.04 -18.22
N GLU A 229 -7.96 25.26 -18.69
CA GLU A 229 -7.19 25.50 -19.92
C GLU A 229 -5.69 25.20 -19.73
N PRO A 230 -4.96 24.66 -20.72
CA PRO A 230 -3.52 24.43 -20.60
C PRO A 230 -2.72 25.71 -20.32
N ALA A 231 -2.43 26.00 -19.06
CA ALA A 231 -1.66 27.15 -18.61
C ALA A 231 -0.46 26.72 -17.73
N LEU A 232 0.30 27.71 -17.23
CA LEU A 232 1.30 27.47 -16.19
C LEU A 232 0.67 27.82 -14.84
N TYR A 233 0.53 26.83 -13.96
CA TYR A 233 -0.12 26.98 -12.66
C TYR A 233 0.87 27.12 -11.51
N SER A 234 0.52 27.88 -10.47
CA SER A 234 1.25 27.88 -9.19
C SER A 234 0.49 27.05 -8.17
N LEU A 235 1.19 26.29 -7.33
CA LEU A 235 0.53 25.52 -6.27
C LEU A 235 -0.26 26.39 -5.28
N PRO A 236 0.24 27.57 -4.83
CA PRO A 236 -0.53 28.45 -3.95
C PRO A 236 -1.87 28.88 -4.53
N ASP A 237 -1.92 29.29 -5.80
CA ASP A 237 -3.16 29.73 -6.46
C ASP A 237 -4.15 28.55 -6.57
N LEU A 238 -3.64 27.36 -6.89
CA LEU A 238 -4.46 26.15 -6.94
C LEU A 238 -5.05 25.81 -5.56
N VAL A 239 -4.26 25.87 -4.49
CA VAL A 239 -4.75 25.59 -3.13
C VAL A 239 -5.80 26.62 -2.72
N ALA A 240 -5.54 27.91 -2.92
CA ALA A 240 -6.45 28.99 -2.59
C ALA A 240 -7.79 28.89 -3.34
N ALA A 241 -7.76 28.54 -4.63
CA ALA A 241 -8.98 28.41 -5.44
C ALA A 241 -9.90 27.23 -5.03
N HIS A 242 -9.42 26.31 -4.18
CA HIS A 242 -10.14 25.08 -3.82
C HIS A 242 -10.35 24.91 -2.31
N SER A 243 -9.82 25.79 -1.47
CA SER A 243 -9.83 25.60 -0.02
C SER A 243 -11.24 25.45 0.55
N ASP A 244 -12.13 26.37 0.19
CA ASP A 244 -13.46 26.49 0.77
C ASP A 244 -14.38 25.39 0.25
N LEU A 245 -14.24 25.06 -1.05
CA LEU A 245 -14.88 23.92 -1.68
C LEU A 245 -14.54 22.60 -0.97
N LEU A 246 -13.25 22.38 -0.70
CA LEU A 246 -12.77 21.16 -0.05
C LEU A 246 -13.08 21.13 1.46
N ALA A 247 -13.17 22.28 2.13
CA ALA A 247 -13.41 22.36 3.56
C ALA A 247 -14.84 21.99 3.98
N LYS A 248 -15.80 22.07 3.04
CA LYS A 248 -17.22 21.83 3.29
C LYS A 248 -17.54 20.35 3.53
N ASP A 249 -18.10 20.05 4.70
CA ASP A 249 -18.64 18.73 5.07
C ASP A 249 -17.63 17.57 4.87
N SER A 250 -16.34 17.83 5.15
CA SER A 250 -15.22 16.95 4.85
C SER A 250 -14.36 16.55 6.07
N PRO A 251 -14.97 16.12 7.20
CA PRO A 251 -14.23 15.90 8.44
C PRO A 251 -13.22 14.75 8.37
N ASP A 252 -13.36 13.83 7.40
CA ASP A 252 -12.51 12.64 7.29
C ASP A 252 -11.37 12.80 6.28
N GLY A 253 -11.43 13.79 5.37
CA GLY A 253 -10.35 14.06 4.41
C GLY A 253 -10.69 15.12 3.36
N ARG A 254 -9.67 15.83 2.89
CA ARG A 254 -9.76 16.90 1.90
C ARG A 254 -8.61 16.75 0.94
N THR A 255 -8.87 16.64 -0.35
CA THR A 255 -7.80 16.38 -1.32
C THR A 255 -7.91 17.22 -2.56
N LEU A 256 -6.77 17.84 -2.93
CA LEU A 256 -6.55 18.43 -4.24
C LEU A 256 -5.56 17.56 -5.02
N ILE A 257 -6.02 16.92 -6.09
CA ILE A 257 -5.19 16.17 -7.02
C ILE A 257 -4.84 17.08 -8.20
N VAL A 258 -3.56 17.42 -8.31
CA VAL A 258 -3.00 18.29 -9.35
C VAL A 258 -2.37 17.41 -10.44
N ASP A 259 -3.10 17.28 -11.56
CA ASP A 259 -2.74 16.47 -12.73
C ASP A 259 -2.68 17.36 -13.98
N VAL A 260 -1.78 18.34 -13.95
CA VAL A 260 -1.55 19.32 -15.02
C VAL A 260 -0.21 19.09 -15.70
N GLN A 261 -0.09 19.44 -16.98
CA GLN A 261 1.17 19.32 -17.71
C GLN A 261 2.24 20.31 -17.23
N ARG A 262 1.83 21.50 -16.77
CA ARG A 262 2.74 22.59 -16.40
C ARG A 262 2.39 23.17 -15.03
N LEU A 263 3.01 22.60 -14.00
CA LEU A 263 3.08 23.19 -12.66
C LEU A 263 4.38 24.00 -12.53
N ARG A 264 4.32 25.18 -11.91
CA ARG A 264 5.50 25.96 -11.57
C ARG A 264 6.20 25.29 -10.39
N LEU A 265 7.48 25.00 -10.56
CA LEU A 265 8.30 24.24 -9.61
C LEU A 265 9.31 25.14 -8.90
N ASP A 266 9.00 26.43 -8.73
CA ASP A 266 9.82 27.34 -7.93
C ASP A 266 9.77 26.90 -6.46
N PRO A 267 10.92 26.67 -5.80
CA PRO A 267 10.96 26.17 -4.42
C PRO A 267 10.16 27.02 -3.42
N ASN A 268 10.19 28.35 -3.52
CA ASN A 268 9.50 29.23 -2.57
C ASN A 268 7.98 29.18 -2.78
N GLU A 269 7.54 29.10 -4.03
CA GLU A 269 6.10 28.92 -4.32
C GLU A 269 5.60 27.55 -3.88
N LEU A 270 6.40 26.48 -4.05
CA LEU A 270 6.05 25.15 -3.55
C LEU A 270 5.95 25.16 -2.02
N ASP A 271 6.91 25.78 -1.32
CA ASP A 271 6.88 25.93 0.15
C ASP A 271 5.62 26.66 0.61
N THR A 272 5.28 27.77 -0.06
CA THR A 272 4.08 28.56 0.23
C THR A 272 2.81 27.74 0.00
N GLY A 273 2.74 27.01 -1.11
CA GLY A 273 1.56 26.23 -1.49
C GLY A 273 1.31 25.05 -0.57
N PHE A 274 2.34 24.26 -0.25
CA PHE A 274 2.21 23.14 0.68
C PHE A 274 1.95 23.59 2.13
N ALA A 275 2.54 24.70 2.57
CA ALA A 275 2.22 25.29 3.87
C ALA A 275 0.74 25.70 3.95
N ALA A 276 0.24 26.45 2.96
CA ALA A 276 -1.17 26.85 2.90
C ALA A 276 -2.13 25.64 2.86
N ALA A 277 -1.77 24.59 2.13
CA ALA A 277 -2.54 23.36 2.07
C ALA A 277 -2.57 22.67 3.44
N THR A 278 -1.42 22.55 4.11
CA THR A 278 -1.31 21.97 5.45
C THR A 278 -2.14 22.75 6.47
N GLU A 279 -2.07 24.09 6.46
CA GLU A 279 -2.87 24.96 7.34
C GLU A 279 -4.37 24.78 7.11
N SER A 280 -4.77 24.54 5.86
CA SER A 280 -6.16 24.29 5.47
C SER A 280 -6.61 22.83 5.66
N GLY A 281 -5.70 21.95 6.11
CA GLY A 281 -5.94 20.51 6.23
C GLY A 281 -6.20 19.82 4.89
N ILE A 282 -5.65 20.34 3.80
CA ILE A 282 -5.78 19.82 2.44
C ILE A 282 -4.59 18.93 2.13
N HIS A 283 -4.89 17.68 1.80
CA HIS A 283 -3.95 16.75 1.20
C HIS A 283 -3.72 17.12 -0.27
N VAL A 284 -2.49 17.46 -0.63
CA VAL A 284 -2.13 17.73 -2.02
C VAL A 284 -1.50 16.48 -2.61
N VAL A 285 -2.04 16.03 -3.74
CA VAL A 285 -1.43 15.02 -4.60
C VAL A 285 -0.91 15.71 -5.85
N VAL A 286 0.40 15.68 -6.09
CA VAL A 286 0.98 16.22 -7.33
C VAL A 286 1.38 15.07 -8.24
N ILE A 287 0.89 15.09 -9.48
CA ILE A 287 1.24 14.08 -10.49
C ILE A 287 2.22 14.70 -11.48
N VAL A 288 3.38 14.07 -11.62
CA VAL A 288 4.43 14.48 -12.55
C VAL A 288 4.79 13.38 -13.53
N ARG A 289 5.17 13.78 -14.74
CA ARG A 289 5.64 12.87 -15.78
C ARG A 289 7.12 12.53 -15.63
N GLN A 290 7.87 13.40 -14.96
CA GLN A 290 9.29 13.24 -14.70
C GLN A 290 9.56 13.50 -13.20
N PRO A 291 10.44 12.70 -12.58
CA PRO A 291 11.03 12.98 -11.28
C PRO A 291 11.40 14.45 -11.04
N ASN A 292 11.10 14.95 -9.86
CA ASN A 292 11.42 16.32 -9.45
C ASN A 292 11.86 16.36 -7.99
N ALA A 293 13.08 16.85 -7.75
CA ALA A 293 13.68 16.89 -6.43
C ALA A 293 12.98 17.86 -5.46
N ASP A 294 12.46 18.99 -5.96
CA ASP A 294 11.81 19.99 -5.11
C ASP A 294 10.46 19.52 -4.58
N LEU A 295 9.69 18.79 -5.40
CA LEU A 295 8.47 18.12 -4.97
C LEU A 295 8.77 16.95 -4.03
N TRP A 296 9.81 16.15 -4.31
CA TRP A 296 10.21 15.04 -3.45
C TRP A 296 10.50 15.49 -2.02
N LYS A 297 11.28 16.58 -1.86
CA LYS A 297 11.64 17.10 -0.54
C LYS A 297 10.46 17.64 0.28
N ARG A 298 9.32 17.92 -0.38
CA ARG A 298 8.15 18.59 0.21
C ARG A 298 6.93 17.68 0.34
N THR A 299 7.05 16.42 -0.08
CA THR A 299 5.98 15.42 0.01
C THR A 299 6.45 14.27 0.89
N GLY A 300 5.55 13.77 1.76
CA GLY A 300 5.87 12.66 2.67
C GLY A 300 5.67 11.29 2.02
N ILE A 301 4.79 11.23 1.02
CA ILE A 301 4.39 9.99 0.34
C ILE A 301 4.76 10.07 -1.14
N HIS A 302 5.35 9.01 -1.65
CA HIS A 302 5.82 8.93 -3.04
C HIS A 302 5.33 7.65 -3.69
N LEU A 303 4.73 7.77 -4.88
CA LEU A 303 4.35 6.65 -5.73
C LEU A 303 5.14 6.73 -7.04
N ILE A 304 5.96 5.73 -7.31
CA ILE A 304 6.74 5.64 -8.55
C ILE A 304 6.15 4.53 -9.41
N PHE A 305 5.48 4.90 -10.48
CA PHE A 305 4.94 3.97 -11.47
C PHE A 305 5.87 3.78 -12.67
N GLY A 306 6.73 4.75 -12.92
CA GLY A 306 7.70 4.73 -14.02
C GLY A 306 8.45 6.04 -14.08
N PHE A 307 9.44 6.11 -14.95
CA PHE A 307 10.22 7.31 -15.22
C PHE A 307 10.91 7.13 -16.56
N ASP A 308 11.34 8.24 -17.16
CA ASP A 308 12.23 8.20 -18.30
C ASP A 308 13.61 7.69 -17.85
N LYS A 309 14.14 6.69 -18.54
CA LYS A 309 15.42 6.06 -18.20
C LYS A 309 16.62 6.95 -18.52
N ASP A 310 16.42 7.94 -19.38
CA ASP A 310 17.47 8.88 -19.80
C ASP A 310 17.49 10.15 -18.93
N ILE A 311 16.76 10.16 -17.81
CA ILE A 311 16.78 11.28 -16.86
C ILE A 311 18.18 11.51 -16.32
N GLN A 312 18.64 12.75 -16.44
CA GLN A 312 19.84 13.21 -15.77
C GLN A 312 19.48 13.58 -14.34
N GLU A 313 19.86 12.69 -13.44
CA GLU A 313 19.60 12.72 -12.01
C GLU A 313 20.20 13.97 -11.32
N SER A 314 19.47 14.52 -10.34
CA SER A 314 19.84 15.75 -9.62
C SER A 314 19.68 15.66 -8.09
N TYR A 315 19.21 14.54 -7.52
CA TYR A 315 19.02 14.39 -6.07
C TYR A 315 19.13 12.94 -5.58
N LEU A 316 20.27 12.63 -4.97
CA LEU A 316 20.72 11.27 -4.61
C LEU A 316 19.67 10.38 -3.92
N GLU A 317 18.87 10.92 -3.00
CA GLU A 317 17.89 10.13 -2.25
C GLU A 317 16.72 9.68 -3.14
N MET A 318 16.19 10.58 -3.96
CA MET A 318 15.16 10.24 -4.94
C MET A 318 15.71 9.25 -5.97
N ASP A 319 16.92 9.52 -6.48
CA ASP A 319 17.60 8.73 -7.49
C ASP A 319 17.83 7.28 -7.02
N LYS A 320 18.16 7.08 -5.73
CA LYS A 320 18.25 5.76 -5.11
C LYS A 320 16.94 4.96 -5.26
N TYR A 321 15.79 5.57 -5.03
CA TYR A 321 14.49 4.89 -5.13
C TYR A 321 14.04 4.68 -6.56
N ILE A 322 14.37 5.62 -7.46
CA ILE A 322 14.16 5.48 -8.90
C ILE A 322 14.97 4.28 -9.43
N GLY A 323 16.27 4.24 -9.16
CA GLY A 323 17.15 3.13 -9.53
C GLY A 323 16.66 1.79 -8.96
N TYR A 324 16.24 1.77 -7.69
CA TYR A 324 15.67 0.59 -7.04
C TYR A 324 14.33 0.13 -7.68
N ALA A 325 13.49 1.08 -8.12
CA ALA A 325 12.19 0.81 -8.73
C ALA A 325 12.28 0.34 -10.19
N SER A 326 13.31 0.78 -10.93
CA SER A 326 13.44 0.64 -12.40
C SER A 326 13.03 -0.73 -12.98
N PRO A 327 13.49 -1.89 -12.46
CA PRO A 327 13.18 -3.16 -13.09
C PRO A 327 11.78 -3.69 -12.75
N TYR A 328 11.11 -3.12 -11.74
CA TYR A 328 9.89 -3.68 -11.15
C TYR A 328 8.64 -2.84 -11.42
N VAL A 329 8.74 -1.53 -11.61
CA VAL A 329 7.56 -0.67 -11.82
C VAL A 329 7.11 -0.65 -13.29
N GLY A 330 5.91 -0.13 -13.52
CA GLY A 330 5.28 0.03 -14.83
C GLY A 330 4.12 -0.92 -15.06
N PHE A 331 3.51 -0.80 -16.25
CA PHE A 331 2.42 -1.70 -16.64
C PHE A 331 2.97 -3.02 -17.18
N LYS A 332 2.75 -4.12 -16.46
CA LYS A 332 3.22 -5.46 -16.82
C LYS A 332 2.11 -6.49 -16.59
N ARG A 333 1.83 -7.30 -17.61
CA ARG A 333 0.87 -8.42 -17.54
C ARG A 333 -0.53 -8.01 -17.02
N GLY A 334 -1.03 -6.86 -17.48
CA GLY A 334 -2.35 -6.34 -17.07
C GLY A 334 -2.38 -5.64 -15.71
N LYS A 335 -1.23 -5.56 -15.01
CA LYS A 335 -1.12 -4.93 -13.70
C LYS A 335 -0.26 -3.68 -13.78
N MET A 336 -0.68 -2.64 -13.07
CA MET A 336 0.15 -1.47 -12.83
C MET A 336 0.98 -1.71 -11.57
N GLN A 337 2.28 -1.90 -11.74
CA GLN A 337 3.24 -2.12 -10.66
C GLN A 337 3.88 -0.80 -10.26
N TYR A 338 4.04 -0.58 -8.96
CA TYR A 338 4.56 0.68 -8.42
C TYR A 338 5.42 0.46 -7.19
N LEU A 339 6.28 1.43 -6.92
CA LEU A 339 6.96 1.57 -5.65
C LEU A 339 6.24 2.64 -4.82
N TYR A 340 5.76 2.27 -3.65
CA TYR A 340 5.42 3.20 -2.58
C TYR A 340 6.69 3.54 -1.80
N HIS A 341 6.85 4.80 -1.41
CA HIS A 341 7.89 5.24 -0.49
C HIS A 341 7.36 6.34 0.45
N SER A 342 7.67 6.19 1.73
CA SER A 342 7.65 7.28 2.73
C SER A 342 8.84 7.11 3.67
N GLU A 343 9.20 8.16 4.42
CA GLU A 343 10.31 8.10 5.37
C GLU A 343 10.12 6.97 6.40
N GLN A 344 8.89 6.82 6.92
CA GLN A 344 8.55 5.79 7.90
C GLN A 344 8.57 4.37 7.32
N SER A 345 8.06 4.21 6.10
CA SER A 345 7.87 2.88 5.49
C SER A 345 9.10 2.37 4.73
N GLY A 346 9.94 3.28 4.23
CA GLY A 346 10.89 2.99 3.16
C GLY A 346 10.18 2.52 1.89
N GLY A 347 10.94 1.91 0.98
CA GLY A 347 10.41 1.39 -0.28
C GLY A 347 9.57 0.12 -0.10
N ARG A 348 8.35 0.10 -0.65
CA ARG A 348 7.42 -1.04 -0.68
C ARG A 348 6.84 -1.22 -2.08
N PHE A 349 6.93 -2.41 -2.64
CA PHE A 349 6.34 -2.69 -3.96
C PHE A 349 4.87 -3.02 -3.84
N GLY A 350 4.06 -2.37 -4.66
CA GLY A 350 2.65 -2.62 -4.85
C GLY A 350 2.33 -3.00 -6.29
N ALA A 351 1.19 -3.63 -6.48
CA ALA A 351 0.62 -3.87 -7.80
C ALA A 351 -0.89 -3.75 -7.71
N MET A 352 -1.48 -3.08 -8.69
CA MET A 352 -2.93 -2.94 -8.83
C MET A 352 -3.38 -3.44 -10.19
N ASP A 353 -4.55 -4.06 -10.22
CA ASP A 353 -5.22 -4.39 -11.47
C ASP A 353 -5.93 -3.12 -11.96
N LEU A 354 -5.74 -2.75 -13.22
CA LEU A 354 -6.56 -1.71 -13.82
C LEU A 354 -7.89 -2.33 -14.22
N ILE A 355 -9.00 -1.71 -13.80
CA ILE A 355 -10.34 -2.10 -14.22
C ILE A 355 -10.38 -2.04 -15.76
N PRO A 356 -10.89 -3.06 -16.47
CA PRO A 356 -11.07 -3.00 -17.92
C PRO A 356 -11.98 -1.84 -18.33
N ASP A 357 -11.86 -1.32 -19.55
CA ASP A 357 -12.69 -0.22 -20.08
C ASP A 357 -14.18 -0.54 -20.26
N ASP A 358 -14.64 -1.71 -19.80
CA ASP A 358 -15.98 -2.22 -20.06
C ASP A 358 -16.93 -1.93 -18.87
N GLU A 359 -18.10 -1.37 -19.15
CA GLU A 359 -19.14 -0.98 -18.16
C GLU A 359 -19.61 -2.15 -17.27
N LYS A 360 -19.31 -3.39 -17.66
CA LYS A 360 -19.74 -4.62 -16.96
C LYS A 360 -18.89 -5.01 -15.76
N THR A 361 -17.86 -4.23 -15.42
CA THR A 361 -16.96 -4.61 -14.32
C THR A 361 -17.60 -4.32 -12.96
N LYS A 362 -18.39 -5.29 -12.48
CA LYS A 362 -18.88 -5.36 -11.09
C LYS A 362 -17.74 -5.08 -10.10
N SER A 363 -18.05 -4.36 -9.03
CA SER A 363 -17.09 -4.06 -7.95
C SER A 363 -16.42 -5.34 -7.44
N LEU A 364 -15.20 -5.26 -6.91
CA LEU A 364 -14.47 -6.44 -6.42
C LEU A 364 -15.28 -7.18 -5.33
N LEU A 365 -16.02 -6.42 -4.51
CA LEU A 365 -16.99 -6.91 -3.53
C LEU A 365 -18.19 -7.66 -4.14
N GLU A 366 -18.74 -7.19 -5.27
CA GLU A 366 -19.80 -7.89 -5.99
C GLU A 366 -19.29 -9.15 -6.69
N ARG A 367 -18.10 -9.10 -7.28
CA ARG A 367 -17.44 -10.29 -7.86
C ARG A 367 -17.13 -11.34 -6.80
N MET A 368 -16.73 -10.91 -5.59
CA MET A 368 -16.52 -11.80 -4.45
C MET A 368 -17.84 -12.35 -3.91
N LYS A 369 -18.91 -11.54 -3.83
CA LYS A 369 -20.26 -12.01 -3.43
C LYS A 369 -20.81 -13.03 -4.41
N ASP A 370 -20.62 -12.84 -5.72
CA ASP A 370 -21.05 -13.78 -6.74
C ASP A 370 -20.23 -15.09 -6.70
N ALA A 371 -18.92 -15.02 -6.40
CA ALA A 371 -18.06 -16.19 -6.25
C ALA A 371 -18.32 -17.01 -4.96
N ILE A 372 -18.99 -16.43 -3.95
CA ILE A 372 -19.41 -17.11 -2.73
C ILE A 372 -20.82 -17.73 -2.88
N ARG A 373 -21.60 -17.26 -3.86
CA ARG A 373 -22.98 -17.72 -4.12
C ARG A 373 -23.13 -18.66 -5.31
N GLY A 374 -22.12 -18.79 -6.15
CA GLY A 374 -21.96 -19.90 -7.11
C GLY A 374 -21.16 -21.04 -6.49
#